data_AF-A0A0M9WG86-F1
#
_entry.id   AF-A0A0M9WG86-F1
#
_cell.length_a   1.000
_cell.length_b   1.000
_cell.length_c   1.000
_cell.angle_alpha   90.00
_cell.angle_beta   90.00
_cell.angle_gamma   90.00
#
_symmetry.space_group_name_H-M   'P 1'
#
loop_
_entity.id
_entity.type
_entity.pdbx_description
1 polymer ?
#
loop_
_entity_poly.entity_id
_entity_poly.type
_entity_poly.pdbx_seq_one_letter_code
_entity_poly.pdbx_strand_id
1 'polypeptide(L)'
;MEMSPFVWGRKASFSFLPIRFVGPNSPLANGSPILGIQATATFIYKWMEKMQTEGIRSFEVDDEVSEDWYKRGTIDGPVITIYGGYIFHLLEAVKNPRWKDFKMDRTAEAKINRLLYLGNGNTLREAKGGDIDATQTLDFDEFWNLFVLPQVHD
;
A
#
# COMPACT_ATOMS: atom_id res chain seq x y z
N MET A 1 5.42 -16.01 -13.30
CA MET A 1 5.78 -15.67 -11.92
C MET A 1 4.61 -16.10 -11.05
N GLU A 2 4.74 -17.24 -10.38
CA GLU A 2 3.73 -17.69 -9.42
C GLU A 2 3.83 -16.76 -8.20
N MET A 3 2.75 -16.05 -7.86
CA MET A 3 2.73 -15.21 -6.67
C MET A 3 2.83 -16.12 -5.44
N SER A 4 3.94 -16.04 -4.70
CA SER A 4 4.05 -16.74 -3.41
C SER A 4 2.88 -16.31 -2.52
N PRO A 5 2.19 -17.24 -1.85
CA PRO A 5 1.07 -16.88 -0.98
C PRO A 5 1.54 -15.89 0.08
N PHE A 6 0.86 -14.76 0.13
CA PHE A 6 1.05 -13.72 1.13
C PHE A 6 0.67 -14.29 2.50
N VAL A 7 1.65 -14.43 3.39
CA VAL A 7 1.45 -14.94 4.75
C VAL A 7 1.42 -13.76 5.71
N TRP A 8 0.24 -13.46 6.26
CA TRP A 8 0.10 -12.54 7.39
C TRP A 8 0.59 -13.23 8.67
N GLY A 9 1.60 -12.66 9.33
CA GLY A 9 2.03 -13.08 10.66
C GLY A 9 0.90 -12.94 11.69
N ARG A 10 0.71 -13.97 12.54
CA ARG A 10 -0.37 -14.06 13.55
C ARG A 10 -0.24 -13.08 14.74
N LYS A 11 0.73 -12.16 14.73
CA LYS A 11 1.09 -11.33 15.90
C LYS A 11 0.47 -9.94 15.96
N ALA A 12 -0.34 -9.54 14.99
CA ALA A 12 -0.81 -8.16 14.96
C ALA A 12 -2.26 -8.02 15.44
N SER A 13 -2.42 -7.85 16.76
CA SER A 13 -3.58 -7.15 17.30
C SER A 13 -3.37 -5.65 17.02
N PHE A 14 -3.74 -5.20 15.81
CA PHE A 14 -3.49 -3.83 15.33
C PHE A 14 -4.25 -2.79 16.17
N SER A 15 -3.53 -2.00 16.94
CA SER A 15 -4.10 -0.98 17.82
C SER A 15 -4.28 0.38 17.13
N PHE A 16 -3.59 0.67 16.03
CA PHE A 16 -3.68 1.98 15.36
C PHE A 16 -3.99 1.92 13.84
N LEU A 17 -3.99 0.74 13.22
CA LEU A 17 -3.98 0.62 11.76
C LEU A 17 -5.29 0.16 11.13
N PRO A 18 -5.85 0.93 10.16
CA PRO A 18 -7.04 0.54 9.41
C PRO A 18 -6.65 -0.39 8.26
N ILE A 19 -6.17 -1.61 8.55
CA ILE A 19 -6.03 -2.67 7.54
C ILE A 19 -7.33 -3.49 7.45
N ARG A 20 -8.14 -3.45 8.51
CA ARG A 20 -9.53 -3.94 8.49
C ARG A 20 -10.49 -2.75 8.39
N PHE A 21 -11.44 -2.84 7.46
CA PHE A 21 -12.49 -1.82 7.26
C PHE A 21 -13.25 -1.46 8.54
N VAL A 22 -13.44 -2.41 9.46
CA VAL A 22 -14.19 -2.22 10.70
C VAL A 22 -13.55 -2.99 11.85
N GLY A 23 -12.41 -2.50 12.36
CA GLY A 23 -11.75 -3.06 13.55
C GLY A 23 -12.26 -2.46 14.87
N PRO A 24 -11.84 -3.00 16.03
CA PRO A 24 -12.18 -2.47 17.36
C PRO A 24 -11.75 -1.01 17.57
N ASN A 25 -10.81 -0.50 16.77
CA ASN A 25 -10.34 0.88 16.77
C ASN A 25 -10.83 1.69 15.56
N SER A 26 -11.91 1.27 14.89
CA SER A 26 -12.52 2.05 13.82
C SER A 26 -13.23 3.29 14.38
N PRO A 27 -13.21 4.46 13.70
CA PRO A 27 -13.88 5.68 14.14
C PRO A 27 -15.41 5.62 13.97
N LEU A 28 -16.02 4.42 13.93
CA LEU A 28 -17.46 4.24 13.69
C LEU A 28 -18.34 5.10 14.60
N ALA A 29 -17.88 5.37 15.83
CA ALA A 29 -18.60 6.18 16.80
C ALA A 29 -18.34 7.70 16.69
N ASN A 30 -17.32 8.13 15.94
CA ASN A 30 -16.80 9.51 15.94
C ASN A 30 -16.96 10.23 14.59
N GLY A 31 -17.83 9.74 13.71
CA GLY A 31 -18.15 10.38 12.43
C GLY A 31 -18.89 9.44 11.48
N SER A 32 -18.91 9.79 10.18
CA SER A 32 -19.58 8.97 9.16
C SER A 32 -18.85 7.64 8.96
N PRO A 33 -19.53 6.49 9.16
CA PRO A 33 -18.97 5.16 8.90
C PRO A 33 -18.51 4.99 7.45
N ILE A 34 -19.26 5.57 6.49
CA ILE A 34 -18.96 5.47 5.06
C ILE A 34 -17.63 6.16 4.74
N LEU A 35 -17.40 7.35 5.31
CA LEU A 35 -16.12 8.04 5.16
C LEU A 35 -14.97 7.26 5.78
N GLY A 36 -15.19 6.61 6.93
CA GLY A 36 -14.19 5.72 7.55
C GLY A 36 -13.82 4.54 6.66
N ILE A 37 -14.81 3.93 6.00
CA ILE A 37 -14.60 2.84 5.04
C ILE A 37 -13.81 3.33 3.82
N GLN A 38 -14.18 4.48 3.24
CA GLN A 38 -13.48 5.05 2.08
C GLN A 38 -12.02 5.43 2.40
N ALA A 39 -11.79 6.02 3.58
CA ALA A 39 -10.47 6.35 4.08
C ALA A 39 -9.59 5.09 4.21
N THR A 40 -10.17 4.04 4.80
CA THR A 40 -9.54 2.74 4.96
C THR A 40 -9.24 2.10 3.60
N ALA A 41 -10.17 2.15 2.64
CA ALA A 41 -9.96 1.65 1.29
C ALA A 41 -8.76 2.33 0.61
N THR A 42 -8.71 3.66 0.71
CA THR A 42 -7.62 4.46 0.12
C THR A 42 -6.27 4.13 0.79
N PHE A 43 -6.28 3.89 2.10
CA PHE A 43 -5.10 3.47 2.84
C PHE A 43 -4.62 2.09 2.37
N ILE A 44 -5.52 1.10 2.28
CA ILE A 44 -5.20 -0.25 1.79
C ILE A 44 -4.67 -0.21 0.35
N TYR A 45 -5.24 0.62 -0.52
CA TYR A 45 -4.76 0.78 -1.89
C TYR A 45 -3.29 1.20 -1.95
N LYS A 46 -2.88 2.19 -1.13
CA LYS A 46 -1.47 2.64 -1.06
C LYS A 46 -0.52 1.53 -0.59
N TRP A 47 -1.02 0.63 0.25
CA TRP A 47 -0.25 -0.55 0.68
C TRP A 47 -0.08 -1.55 -0.45
N MET A 48 -1.15 -1.84 -1.19
CA MET A 48 -1.09 -2.73 -2.35
C MET A 48 -0.12 -2.20 -3.41
N GLU A 49 -0.20 -0.90 -3.71
CA GLU A 49 0.73 -0.23 -4.62
C GLU A 49 2.19 -0.39 -4.13
N LYS A 50 2.47 -0.04 -2.87
CA LYS A 50 3.82 -0.17 -2.30
C LYS A 50 4.32 -1.61 -2.30
N MET A 51 3.45 -2.58 -2.02
CA MET A 51 3.78 -4.01 -2.06
C MET A 51 4.24 -4.45 -3.43
N GLN A 52 3.47 -4.08 -4.46
CA GLN A 52 3.74 -4.45 -5.83
C GLN A 52 4.97 -3.74 -6.38
N THR A 53 5.11 -2.44 -6.12
CA THR A 53 6.28 -1.68 -6.54
C THR A 53 7.53 -2.18 -5.83
N GLU A 54 7.58 -2.21 -4.50
CA GLU A 54 8.85 -2.53 -3.81
C GLU A 54 9.13 -4.03 -3.62
N GLY A 55 8.26 -4.91 -4.14
CA GLY A 55 8.38 -6.35 -3.95
C GLY A 55 8.34 -6.75 -2.48
N ILE A 56 7.38 -6.19 -1.72
CA ILE A 56 7.24 -6.47 -0.29
C ILE A 56 6.33 -7.68 -0.10
N ARG A 57 6.85 -8.69 0.59
CA ARG A 57 6.17 -9.94 0.93
C ARG A 57 5.35 -9.83 2.20
N SER A 58 5.80 -9.09 3.21
CA SER A 58 5.05 -8.97 4.46
C SER A 58 5.35 -7.66 5.16
N PHE A 59 4.36 -7.21 5.92
CA PHE A 59 4.44 -6.06 6.81
C PHE A 59 4.10 -6.53 8.22
N GLU A 60 4.91 -6.11 9.17
CA GLU A 60 4.64 -6.26 10.59
C GLU A 60 4.80 -4.90 11.26
N VAL A 61 3.93 -4.59 12.23
CA VAL A 61 4.05 -3.34 13.00
C VAL A 61 5.29 -3.46 13.89
N ASP A 62 6.06 -2.38 14.01
CA ASP A 62 7.19 -2.39 14.95
C ASP A 62 6.68 -2.57 16.39
N ASP A 63 7.48 -3.25 17.21
CA ASP A 63 7.11 -3.55 18.60
C ASP A 63 6.99 -2.25 19.41
N GLU A 64 7.84 -1.26 19.13
CA GLU A 64 7.78 0.08 19.72
C GLU A 64 6.44 0.79 19.45
N VAL A 65 5.84 0.53 18.29
CA VAL A 65 4.52 1.09 17.91
C VAL A 65 3.39 0.25 18.50
N SER A 66 3.61 -1.04 18.74
CA SER A 66 2.63 -1.93 19.36
C SER A 66 2.50 -1.72 20.88
N GLU A 67 3.53 -1.18 21.53
CA GLU A 67 3.49 -0.71 22.93
C GLU A 67 2.80 0.65 23.05
N ASP A 68 1.54 0.73 22.61
CA ASP A 68 0.81 1.98 22.57
C ASP A 68 -0.12 2.22 23.77
N TRP A 69 -0.54 3.47 23.90
CA TRP A 69 -1.50 3.90 24.91
C TRP A 69 -2.84 3.14 24.81
N TYR A 70 -3.23 2.68 23.62
CA TYR A 70 -4.47 1.90 23.40
C TYR A 70 -4.47 0.54 24.09
N LYS A 71 -3.29 0.00 24.42
CA LYS A 71 -3.09 -1.23 25.17
C LYS A 71 -2.36 -1.01 26.50
N ARG A 72 -2.35 0.23 27.02
CA ARG A 72 -1.65 0.60 28.26
C ARG A 72 -0.15 0.29 28.25
N GLY A 73 0.52 0.43 27.10
CA GLY A 73 1.96 0.15 26.96
C GLY A 73 2.30 -1.33 27.00
N THR A 74 1.35 -2.20 26.60
CA THR A 74 1.59 -3.65 26.49
C THR A 74 1.35 -4.12 25.07
N ILE A 75 2.14 -5.08 24.59
CA ILE A 75 2.05 -5.58 23.21
C ILE A 75 0.74 -6.37 22.99
N ASP A 76 0.36 -7.21 23.94
CA ASP A 76 -0.80 -8.14 23.83
C ASP A 76 -1.99 -7.76 24.74
N GLY A 77 -1.98 -6.54 25.28
CA GLY A 77 -3.06 -6.06 26.16
C GLY A 77 -4.40 -5.91 25.43
N PRO A 78 -5.52 -5.93 26.19
CA PRO A 78 -6.82 -5.64 25.61
C PRO A 78 -6.83 -4.20 25.08
N VAL A 79 -7.46 -4.02 23.92
CA VAL A 79 -7.77 -2.69 23.39
C VAL A 79 -8.82 -2.05 24.29
N ILE A 80 -8.46 -0.96 24.96
CA ILE A 80 -9.32 -0.35 25.99
C ILE A 80 -10.17 0.83 25.51
N THR A 81 -9.91 1.34 24.31
CA THR A 81 -10.59 2.54 23.80
C THR A 81 -10.71 2.50 22.29
N ILE A 82 -11.73 3.16 21.76
CA ILE A 82 -11.88 3.47 20.35
C ILE A 82 -10.91 4.58 19.92
N TYR A 83 -10.79 4.80 18.61
CA TYR A 83 -9.98 5.87 18.03
C TYR A 83 -10.26 7.23 18.68
N GLY A 84 -9.26 7.83 19.32
CA GLY A 84 -9.35 9.06 20.12
C GLY A 84 -9.53 10.36 19.34
N GLY A 85 -10.06 10.33 18.12
CA GLY A 85 -10.28 11.51 17.28
C GLY A 85 -11.55 11.43 16.44
N TYR A 86 -11.94 12.58 15.88
CA TYR A 86 -13.01 12.65 14.88
C TYR A 86 -12.54 12.13 13.52
N ILE A 87 -13.50 11.81 12.64
CA ILE A 87 -13.22 11.26 11.31
C ILE A 87 -12.22 12.10 10.49
N PHE A 88 -12.25 13.43 10.59
CA PHE A 88 -11.29 14.30 9.89
C PHE A 88 -9.85 14.09 10.35
N HIS A 89 -9.63 13.86 11.65
CA HIS A 89 -8.30 13.54 12.17
C HIS A 89 -7.82 12.20 11.61
N LEU A 90 -8.70 11.21 11.48
CA LEU A 90 -8.35 9.95 10.80
C LEU A 90 -7.98 10.18 9.35
N LEU A 91 -8.77 10.96 8.59
CA LEU A 91 -8.51 11.24 7.19
C LEU A 91 -7.10 11.81 6.97
N GLU A 92 -6.69 12.77 7.79
CA GLU A 92 -5.35 13.33 7.73
C GLU A 92 -4.27 12.32 8.17
N ALA A 93 -4.53 11.53 9.22
CA ALA A 93 -3.58 10.52 9.70
C ALA A 93 -3.33 9.40 8.66
N VAL A 94 -4.35 8.96 7.93
CA VAL A 94 -4.23 7.90 6.90
C VAL A 94 -3.82 8.44 5.53
N LYS A 95 -3.82 9.77 5.34
CA LYS A 95 -3.51 10.40 4.06
C LYS A 95 -2.10 10.04 3.59
N ASN A 96 -1.12 10.02 4.49
CA ASN A 96 0.25 9.68 4.16
C ASN A 96 0.74 8.58 5.10
N PRO A 97 0.68 7.29 4.68
CA PRO A 97 1.10 6.19 5.52
C PRO A 97 2.55 6.36 5.99
N ARG A 98 2.79 6.29 7.30
CA ARG A 98 4.13 6.39 7.88
C ARG A 98 4.83 5.04 7.79
N TRP A 99 5.46 4.79 6.65
CA TRP A 99 6.12 3.52 6.34
C TRP A 99 7.19 3.09 7.36
N LYS A 100 7.81 4.00 8.09
CA LYS A 100 8.85 3.68 9.08
C LYS A 100 8.35 2.87 10.27
N ASP A 101 7.03 2.81 10.48
CA ASP A 101 6.41 2.11 11.61
C ASP A 101 6.27 0.60 11.39
N PHE A 102 6.77 0.12 10.26
CA PHE A 102 6.60 -1.25 9.83
C PHE A 102 7.94 -1.91 9.53
N LYS A 103 8.08 -3.12 10.04
CA LYS A 103 9.07 -4.10 9.58
C LYS A 103 8.55 -4.67 8.26
N MET A 104 9.27 -4.38 7.18
CA MET A 104 8.91 -4.81 5.83
C MET A 104 9.88 -5.86 5.32
N ASP A 105 9.37 -7.06 5.07
CA ASP A 105 10.15 -8.11 4.44
C ASP A 105 9.94 -8.10 2.94
N ARG A 106 11.03 -7.87 2.20
CA ARG A 106 11.05 -7.95 0.73
C ARG A 106 11.20 -9.39 0.25
N THR A 107 10.77 -9.67 -0.98
CA THR A 107 11.07 -10.94 -1.65
C THR A 107 12.58 -11.12 -1.85
N ALA A 108 13.02 -12.34 -2.15
CA ALA A 108 14.44 -12.63 -2.34
C ALA A 108 15.05 -11.76 -3.45
N GLU A 109 14.32 -11.57 -4.55
CA GLU A 109 14.72 -10.78 -5.70
C GLU A 109 14.83 -9.29 -5.33
N ALA A 110 13.83 -8.76 -4.60
CA ALA A 110 13.80 -7.36 -4.19
C ALA A 110 14.82 -7.02 -3.09
N LYS A 111 15.31 -8.02 -2.34
CA LYS A 111 16.45 -7.87 -1.41
C LYS A 111 17.77 -7.68 -2.16
N ILE A 112 17.93 -8.34 -3.32
CA ILE A 112 19.12 -8.20 -4.17
C ILE A 112 19.06 -6.86 -4.93
N ASN A 113 17.90 -6.53 -5.50
CA ASN A 113 17.68 -5.32 -6.26
C ASN A 113 16.47 -4.53 -5.72
N ARG A 114 16.74 -3.43 -5.00
CA ARG A 114 15.67 -2.53 -4.52
C ARG A 114 14.92 -1.81 -5.64
N LEU A 115 15.50 -1.77 -6.85
CA LEU A 115 14.91 -1.20 -8.04
C LEU A 115 14.28 -2.29 -8.93
N LEU A 116 13.95 -3.46 -8.38
CA LEU A 116 13.33 -4.56 -9.12
C LEU A 116 12.08 -4.12 -9.90
N TYR A 117 11.36 -3.13 -9.40
CA TYR A 117 10.17 -2.54 -10.02
C TYR A 117 10.43 -1.86 -11.37
N LEU A 118 11.67 -1.45 -11.65
CA LEU A 118 12.09 -0.96 -12.97
C LEU A 118 12.21 -2.10 -14.00
N GLY A 119 12.10 -3.36 -13.55
CA GLY A 119 12.22 -4.53 -14.40
C GLY A 119 13.59 -4.61 -15.06
N ASN A 120 13.59 -4.95 -16.34
CA ASN A 120 14.78 -5.02 -17.18
C ASN A 120 15.03 -3.72 -17.98
N GLY A 121 14.30 -2.64 -17.68
CA GLY A 121 14.42 -1.36 -18.40
C GLY A 121 13.77 -1.31 -19.78
N ASN A 122 13.19 -2.42 -20.28
CA ASN A 122 12.54 -2.46 -21.58
C ASN A 122 11.01 -2.38 -21.42
N THR A 123 10.37 -1.65 -22.33
CA THR A 123 8.93 -1.56 -22.48
C THR A 123 8.35 -2.75 -23.24
N LEU A 124 7.04 -2.97 -23.14
CA LEU A 124 6.33 -3.98 -23.94
C LEU A 124 6.44 -3.70 -25.45
N ARG A 125 6.57 -2.43 -25.86
CA ARG A 125 6.75 -2.03 -27.25
C ARG A 125 8.09 -2.51 -27.78
N GLU A 126 9.18 -2.26 -27.06
CA GLU A 126 10.53 -2.71 -27.43
C GLU A 126 10.61 -4.24 -27.45
N ALA A 127 9.97 -4.92 -26.49
CA ALA A 127 9.91 -6.39 -26.46
C ALA A 127 9.16 -7.00 -27.67
N LYS A 128 8.23 -6.25 -28.29
CA LYS A 128 7.53 -6.64 -29.52
C LYS A 128 8.25 -6.21 -30.80
N GLY A 129 9.46 -5.63 -30.69
CA GLY A 129 10.25 -5.15 -31.83
C GLY A 129 9.79 -3.79 -32.37
N GLY A 130 9.03 -3.02 -31.59
CA GLY A 130 8.62 -1.68 -31.98
C GLY A 130 9.79 -0.69 -32.00
N ASP A 131 9.80 0.19 -33.00
CA ASP A 131 10.86 1.18 -33.19
C ASP A 131 10.79 2.30 -32.13
N ILE A 132 11.97 2.79 -31.74
CA ILE A 132 12.20 3.92 -30.85
C ILE A 132 11.93 5.26 -31.54
N ASP A 133 12.00 5.34 -32.87
CA ASP A 133 11.74 6.55 -33.65
C ASP A 133 10.34 7.12 -33.38
N ALA A 134 9.40 6.29 -32.93
CA ALA A 134 8.07 6.73 -32.50
C ALA A 134 8.08 7.68 -31.29
N THR A 135 9.21 7.81 -30.57
CA THR A 135 9.39 8.84 -29.53
C THR A 135 9.58 10.25 -30.11
N GLN A 136 9.95 10.36 -31.39
CA GLN A 136 10.04 11.62 -32.13
C GLN A 136 8.71 11.91 -32.82
N THR A 137 7.70 12.26 -32.03
CA THR A 137 6.35 12.51 -32.54
C THR A 137 6.28 13.85 -33.25
N LEU A 138 5.66 13.89 -34.43
CA LEU A 138 5.51 15.12 -35.22
C LEU A 138 4.16 15.79 -34.99
N ASP A 139 3.21 15.10 -34.38
CA ASP A 139 1.90 15.62 -34.01
C ASP A 139 1.45 15.22 -32.59
N PHE A 140 0.36 15.83 -32.14
CA PHE A 140 -0.18 15.65 -30.79
C PHE A 140 -0.81 14.26 -30.59
N ASP A 141 -1.40 13.68 -31.63
CA ASP A 141 -2.08 12.39 -31.53
C ASP A 141 -1.04 11.26 -31.35
N GLU A 142 0.05 11.32 -32.10
CA GLU A 142 1.23 10.45 -31.91
C GLU A 142 1.83 10.62 -30.51
N PHE A 143 2.01 11.86 -30.05
CA PHE A 143 2.49 12.14 -28.69
C PHE A 143 1.57 11.53 -27.63
N TRP A 144 0.26 11.70 -27.77
CA TRP A 144 -0.71 11.16 -26.82
C TRP A 144 -0.71 9.62 -26.79
N ASN A 145 -0.55 9.00 -27.96
CA ASN A 145 -0.45 7.54 -28.08
C ASN A 145 0.80 6.94 -27.39
N LEU A 146 1.83 7.74 -27.07
CA LEU A 146 2.95 7.28 -26.23
C LEU A 146 2.55 7.03 -24.77
N PHE A 147 1.55 7.77 -24.27
CA PHE A 147 1.13 7.71 -22.87
C PHE A 147 -0.09 6.82 -22.64
N VAL A 148 -0.82 6.50 -23.71
CA VAL A 148 -1.96 5.59 -23.68
C VAL A 148 -1.52 4.24 -24.23
N LEU A 149 -1.33 3.26 -23.32
CA LEU A 149 -1.08 1.88 -23.75
C LEU A 149 -2.26 1.39 -24.61
N PRO A 150 -1.99 0.66 -25.72
CA PRO A 150 -3.05 0.07 -26.52
C PRO A 150 -3.94 -0.83 -25.66
N GLN A 151 -5.23 -0.88 -26.01
CA GLN A 151 -6.22 -1.62 -25.24
C GLN A 151 -5.79 -3.08 -25.06
N VAL A 152 -5.93 -3.60 -23.85
CA VAL A 152 -5.55 -4.98 -23.48
C VAL A 152 -6.53 -6.01 -24.06
N HIS A 153 -7.69 -5.54 -24.53
CA HIS A 153 -8.75 -6.36 -25.09
C HIS A 153 -9.12 -5.83 -26.48
N ASP A 154 -9.26 -6.77 -27.42
CA ASP A 154 -9.87 -6.54 -28.74
C ASP A 154 -11.40 -6.43 -28.62
#